data_AF-A0A9X3WJI5-F1
#
_entry.id   AF-A0A9X3WJI5-F1
#
_cell.length_a   1.000
_cell.length_b   1.000
_cell.length_c   1.000
_cell.angle_alpha   90.00
_cell.angle_beta   90.00
_cell.angle_gamma   90.00
#
_symmetry.space_group_name_H-M   'P 1'
#
loop_
_entity.id
_entity.type
_entity.pdbx_description
1 polymer ?
#
loop_
_entity_poly.entity_id
_entity_poly.type
_entity_poly.pdbx_seq_one_letter_code
_entity_poly.pdbx_strand_id
1 'polypeptide(L)' 'MGFLRDAVEKQKELLISELERDGKVSPNNKELHSKTISELIHDHEEFVIMNHRNNYNSLKFNKSIHIKKKPNPS' A
#
# COMPACT_ATOMS: atom_id res chain seq x y z
N MET A 1 28.17 -7.06 19.55
CA MET A 1 26.89 -6.50 19.04
C MET A 1 26.38 -7.29 17.81
N GLY A 2 26.34 -8.63 17.87
CA GLY A 2 25.84 -9.47 16.77
C GLY A 2 24.35 -9.82 16.90
N PHE A 3 23.91 -10.09 18.13
CA PHE A 3 22.55 -10.56 18.43
C PHE A 3 21.43 -9.70 17.83
N LEU A 4 21.53 -8.37 17.95
CA LEU A 4 20.48 -7.47 17.44
C LEU A 4 20.45 -7.47 15.89
N ARG A 5 21.62 -7.55 15.25
CA ARG A 5 21.73 -7.64 13.79
C ARG A 5 21.13 -8.95 13.30
N ASP A 6 21.44 -10.05 13.96
CA ASP A 6 20.94 -11.38 13.59
C ASP A 6 19.42 -11.49 13.80
N ALA A 7 18.90 -10.88 14.86
CA ALA A 7 17.46 -10.81 15.11
C ALA A 7 16.73 -10.02 14.03
N VAL A 8 17.29 -8.89 13.60
CA VAL A 8 16.71 -8.05 12.52
C VAL A 8 16.75 -8.78 11.18
N GLU A 9 17.83 -9.47 10.84
CA GLU A 9 17.90 -10.22 9.59
C GLU A 9 16.87 -11.37 9.56
N LYS A 10 16.70 -12.09 10.68
CA LYS A 10 15.65 -13.13 10.79
C LYS A 10 14.24 -12.56 10.65
N GLN A 11 13.97 -11.39 11.22
CA GLN A 11 12.67 -10.73 11.07
C GLN A 11 12.40 -10.38 9.61
N LYS A 12 13.42 -9.89 8.89
CA LYS A 12 13.33 -9.61 7.46
C LYS A 12 13.04 -10.88 6.64
N GLU A 13 13.79 -11.96 6.89
CA GLU A 13 13.58 -13.23 6.18
C GLU A 13 12.18 -13.81 6.41
N LEU A 14 11.67 -13.74 7.64
CA LEU A 14 10.30 -14.15 7.98
C LEU A 14 9.26 -13.35 7.20
N LEU A 15 9.39 -12.02 7.19
CA LEU A 15 8.49 -11.14 6.45
C LEU A 15 8.45 -11.50 4.96
N ILE A 16 9.63 -11.67 4.33
CA ILE A 16 9.71 -12.02 2.90
C ILE A 16 9.06 -13.38 2.64
N SER A 17 9.35 -14.37 3.49
CA SER A 17 8.77 -15.73 3.37
C SER A 17 7.23 -15.71 3.46
N GLU A 18 6.66 -14.87 4.33
CA GLU A 18 5.21 -14.70 4.42
C GLU A 18 4.63 -14.05 3.17
N LEU A 19 5.30 -13.05 2.61
CA LEU A 19 4.87 -12.37 1.37
C LEU A 19 4.94 -13.29 0.14
N GLU A 20 5.94 -14.16 0.07
CA GLU A 20 6.05 -15.19 -0.95
C GLU A 20 4.93 -16.23 -0.82
N ARG A 21 4.67 -16.70 0.40
CA ARG A 21 3.57 -17.64 0.68
C ARG A 21 2.20 -17.06 0.29
N ASP A 22 1.99 -15.77 0.53
CA ASP A 22 0.79 -15.05 0.13
C ASP A 22 0.71 -14.78 -1.39
N GLY A 23 1.75 -15.12 -2.15
CA GLY A 23 1.83 -14.87 -3.59
C GLY A 23 1.99 -13.39 -3.97
N LYS A 24 2.32 -12.52 -2.99
CA LYS A 24 2.52 -11.08 -3.21
C LYS A 24 3.88 -10.76 -3.80
N VAL A 25 4.86 -11.65 -3.59
CA VAL A 25 6.24 -11.52 -4.04
C VAL A 25 6.67 -12.82 -4.72
N SER A 26 7.46 -12.70 -5.80
CA SER A 26 8.09 -13.86 -6.45
C SER A 26 9.30 -14.36 -5.63
N PRO A 27 9.46 -15.68 -5.43
CA PRO A 27 10.60 -16.26 -4.70
C PRO A 27 11.98 -15.91 -5.28
N ASN A 28 12.03 -15.45 -6.53
CA ASN A 28 13.28 -15.05 -7.20
C ASN A 28 13.49 -13.52 -7.20
N ASN A 29 12.75 -12.77 -6.38
CA ASN A 29 12.88 -11.32 -6.33
C ASN A 29 14.15 -10.89 -5.54
N LYS A 30 15.30 -10.99 -6.21
CA LYS A 30 16.61 -10.63 -5.65
C LYS A 30 16.68 -9.18 -5.14
N GLU A 31 15.91 -8.29 -5.75
CA GLU A 31 15.85 -6.89 -5.34
C GLU A 31 15.28 -6.77 -3.93
N LEU A 32 14.21 -7.50 -3.62
CA LEU A 32 13.58 -7.48 -2.29
C LEU A 32 14.51 -8.01 -1.19
N HIS A 33 15.23 -9.10 -1.46
CA HIS A 33 16.20 -9.66 -0.51
C HIS A 33 17.41 -8.75 -0.27
N SER A 34 17.74 -7.89 -1.25
CA SER A 34 18.84 -6.94 -1.13
C SER A 34 18.50 -5.71 -0.26
N LYS A 35 17.20 -5.42 -0.09
CA LYS A 35 16.74 -4.31 0.76
C LYS A 35 16.97 -4.60 2.24
N THR A 36 17.25 -3.54 2.98
CA THR A 36 17.24 -3.53 4.44
C THR A 36 15.81 -3.51 4.97
N ILE A 37 15.61 -3.92 6.22
CA ILE A 37 14.28 -3.89 6.82
C ILE A 37 13.69 -2.47 6.87
N SER A 38 14.54 -1.45 7.05
CA SER A 38 14.11 -0.05 7.08
C SER A 38 13.58 0.41 5.73
N GLU A 39 14.21 0.00 4.63
CA GLU A 39 13.72 0.29 3.27
C GLU A 39 12.38 -0.40 3.00
N LEU A 40 12.22 -1.65 3.44
CA LEU A 40 10.94 -2.36 3.31
C LEU A 40 9.80 -1.68 4.07
N ILE A 41 10.07 -1.20 5.30
CA ILE A 41 9.10 -0.44 6.09
C ILE A 41 8.76 0.87 5.40
N HIS A 42 9.77 1.59 4.91
CA HIS A 42 9.58 2.87 4.22
C HIS A 42 8.73 2.71 2.95
N ASP A 43 9.02 1.71 2.11
CA ASP A 43 8.25 1.41 0.91
C ASP A 43 6.78 1.10 1.25
N HIS A 44 6.55 0.37 2.34
CA HIS A 44 5.20 0.07 2.81
C HIS A 44 4.46 1.33 3.29
N GLU A 45 5.12 2.22 4.04
CA GLU A 45 4.54 3.49 4.47
C GLU A 45 4.17 4.38 3.28
N GLU A 46 5.06 4.51 2.29
CA GLU A 46 4.77 5.27 1.07
C GLU A 46 3.57 4.69 0.33
N PHE A 47 3.52 3.35 0.18
CA PHE A 47 2.39 2.68 -0.45
C PHE A 47 1.07 3.00 0.25
N VAL A 48 1.02 2.91 1.59
CA VAL A 48 -0.18 3.22 2.38
C VAL A 48 -0.60 4.67 2.19
N ILE A 49 0.35 5.62 2.22
CA ILE A 49 0.08 7.04 2.03
C ILE A 49 -0.45 7.32 0.61
N MET A 50 0.20 6.75 -0.41
CA MET A 50 -0.22 6.91 -1.81
C MET A 50 -1.62 6.34 -2.04
N ASN A 51 -1.89 5.15 -1.52
CA ASN A 51 -3.18 4.51 -1.67
C ASN A 51 -4.29 5.31 -0.96
N HIS A 52 -4.02 5.81 0.26
CA HIS A 52 -4.95 6.71 0.94
C HIS A 52 -5.22 7.98 0.13
N ARG A 53 -4.18 8.68 -0.36
CA ARG A 53 -4.34 9.89 -1.19
C ARG A 53 -5.16 9.64 -2.45
N ASN A 54 -4.94 8.52 -3.12
CA ASN A 54 -5.66 8.16 -4.34
C ASN A 54 -7.14 7.82 -4.06
N ASN A 55 -7.42 7.16 -2.93
CA ASN A 55 -8.79 6.78 -2.55
C ASN A 55 -9.64 7.98 -2.11
N TYR A 56 -9.03 9.03 -1.54
CA TYR A 56 -9.74 10.29 -1.24
C TYR A 56 -10.17 11.04 -2.51
N ASN A 57 -9.44 10.89 -3.63
CA ASN A 57 -9.76 11.58 -4.88
C ASN A 57 -10.72 10.81 -5.81
N SER A 58 -10.81 9.47 -5.67
CA SER A 58 -11.66 8.63 -6.53
C SER A 58 -13.15 8.62 -6.14
N LEU A 59 -13.51 9.09 -4.95
CA LEU A 59 -14.89 9.05 -4.43
C LEU A 59 -15.74 10.31 -4.68
N LYS A 60 -15.34 11.19 -5.61
CA LYS A 60 -16.20 12.29 -6.06
C LYS A 60 -17.10 11.85 -7.20
N PHE A 61 -18.07 10.98 -6.91
CA PHE A 61 -19.25 10.86 -7.76
C PHE A 61 -20.05 12.16 -7.65
N ASN A 62 -19.80 13.10 -8.56
CA ASN A 62 -20.68 14.24 -8.78
C ASN A 62 -22.03 13.69 -9.25
N LYS A 63 -22.93 13.42 -8.29
CA LYS A 63 -24.34 13.21 -8.56
C LYS A 63 -24.90 14.56 -9.00
N SER A 64 -24.74 14.89 -10.28
CA SER A 64 -25.45 15.99 -10.92
C SER A 64 -26.93 15.62 -10.95
N ILE A 65 -27.61 15.84 -9.83
CA ILE A 65 -29.06 15.75 -9.76
C ILE A 65 -29.56 16.86 -10.69
N HIS A 66 -29.96 16.48 -11.90
CA HIS A 66 -30.62 17.35 -12.84
C HIS A 66 -31.97 17.75 -12.23
N ILE A 67 -31.99 18.84 -11.45
CA ILE A 67 -33.23 19.44 -10.98
C ILE A 67 -33.88 20.09 -12.20
N LYS A 68 -34.76 19.34 -12.88
CA LYS A 68 -35.67 19.93 -13.87
C LYS A 68 -36.51 20.99 -13.15
N LYS A 69 -36.22 22.26 -13.40
CA LYS A 69 -37.09 23.38 -13.01
C LYS A 69 -38.49 23.10 -13.54
N LYS A 70 -39.45 22.89 -12.63
CA LYS A 70 -40.87 22.93 -13.00
C LYS A 70 -41.19 24.39 -13.38
N PRO A 71 -41.85 24.66 -14.52
CA PRO A 71 -42.36 26.00 -14.80
C PRO A 71 -43.47 26.33 -13.81
N ASN A 72 -43.47 27.56 -13.29
CA ASN A 72 -44.51 28.08 -12.39
C ASN A 72 -45.88 27.96 -13.07
N PRO A 73 -46.92 27.43 -12.39
CA PRO A 73 -48.29 27.63 -12.84
C PRO A 73 -48.71 29.07 -12.53
N SER A 74 -49.47 29.62 -13.47
CA SER A 74 -49.99 30.98 -13.58
C SER A 74 -50.90 31.39 -12.43
#